data_AF-A0A4Y7JXP3-F1
#
_entry.id   AF-A0A4Y7JXP3-F1
#
_cell.length_a   1.000
_cell.length_b   1.000
_cell.length_c   1.000
_cell.angle_alpha   90.00
_cell.angle_beta   90.00
_cell.angle_gamma   90.00
#
_symmetry.space_group_name_H-M   'P 1'
#
loop_
_entity.id
_entity.type
_entity.pdbx_description
1 polymer ?
#
loop_
_entity_poly.entity_id
_entity_poly.type
_entity_poly.pdbx_seq_one_letter_code
_entity_poly.pdbx_strand_id
1 'polypeptide(L)'
;MGLLKTTWGVLKMTATDDTNAWWGVFEKAIISAGETLSKPGILASSTDARNIRELGIPTFGFFPVTNTPILLHEHDEYLEETVYLRGIKIYESVIRALSSFEGGNHEST
;
A
#
# COMPACT_ATOMS: atom_id res chain seq x y z
N MET A 1 -17.42 1.62 -0.72
CA MET A 1 -16.74 0.76 -1.72
C MET A 1 -17.53 -0.53 -1.89
N GLY A 2 -17.91 -0.92 -3.12
CA GLY A 2 -18.72 -2.11 -3.38
C GLY A 2 -17.91 -3.40 -3.36
N LEU A 3 -18.53 -4.49 -2.92
CA LEU A 3 -17.97 -5.84 -3.00
C LEU A 3 -17.80 -6.21 -4.48
N LEU A 4 -16.56 -6.45 -4.94
CA LEU A 4 -16.33 -6.95 -6.29
C LEU A 4 -16.61 -8.46 -6.26
N LYS A 5 -17.81 -8.85 -6.70
CA LYS A 5 -18.21 -10.25 -6.81
C LYS A 5 -17.59 -10.85 -8.06
N THR A 6 -16.75 -11.87 -7.88
CA THR A 6 -16.18 -12.68 -8.95
C THR A 6 -16.88 -14.03 -9.01
N THR A 7 -16.65 -14.80 -10.07
CA THR A 7 -17.13 -16.19 -10.19
C THR A 7 -16.57 -17.12 -9.09
N TRP A 8 -15.52 -16.68 -8.39
CA TRP A 8 -14.79 -17.45 -7.37
C TRP A 8 -14.99 -16.92 -5.95
N GLY A 9 -15.86 -15.90 -5.75
CA GLY A 9 -16.15 -15.31 -4.44
C GLY A 9 -16.09 -13.79 -4.43
N VAL A 10 -16.10 -13.22 -3.23
CA VAL A 10 -16.08 -11.77 -3.00
C VAL A 10 -14.64 -11.32 -2.82
N LEU A 11 -14.15 -10.44 -3.70
CA LEU A 11 -12.85 -9.82 -3.50
C LEU A 11 -12.97 -8.69 -2.46
N LYS A 12 -12.29 -8.84 -1.32
CA LYS A 12 -12.17 -7.77 -0.33
C LYS A 12 -11.12 -6.75 -0.77
N MET A 13 -11.54 -5.50 -0.94
CA MET A 13 -10.69 -4.40 -1.38
C MET A 13 -10.44 -3.44 -0.21
N THR A 14 -9.23 -2.91 -0.12
CA THR A 14 -8.90 -1.83 0.80
C THR A 14 -9.28 -0.50 0.15
N ALA A 15 -10.05 0.34 0.84
CA ALA A 15 -10.37 1.67 0.32
C ALA A 15 -9.14 2.59 0.38
N THR A 16 -8.96 3.39 -0.66
CA THR A 16 -7.87 4.37 -0.82
C THR A 16 -8.45 5.78 -0.94
N ASP A 17 -9.40 6.08 -0.06
CA ASP A 17 -10.11 7.35 0.05
C ASP A 17 -10.36 7.66 1.53
N ASP A 18 -11.05 8.78 1.81
CA ASP A 18 -11.30 9.26 3.17
C ASP A 18 -12.17 8.32 4.03
N THR A 19 -12.76 7.27 3.45
CA THR A 19 -13.48 6.25 4.23
C THR A 19 -12.54 5.31 4.98
N ASN A 20 -11.24 5.33 4.67
CA ASN A 20 -10.21 4.56 5.35
C ASN A 20 -9.23 5.49 6.07
N ALA A 21 -9.33 5.55 7.40
CA ALA A 21 -8.48 6.42 8.21
C ALA A 21 -6.97 6.13 8.03
N TRP A 22 -6.60 4.88 7.72
CA TRP A 22 -5.22 4.49 7.45
C TRP A 22 -4.69 5.04 6.13
N TRP A 23 -5.56 5.28 5.14
CA TRP A 23 -5.17 5.82 3.84
C TRP A 23 -4.59 7.22 3.97
N GLY A 24 -5.28 8.12 4.67
CA GLY A 24 -4.82 9.49 4.86
C GLY A 24 -3.52 9.59 5.66
N VAL A 25 -3.30 8.69 6.62
CA VAL A 25 -2.03 8.62 7.36
C VAL A 25 -0.89 8.17 6.45
N PHE A 26 -1.13 7.12 5.67
CA PHE A 26 -0.17 6.59 4.71
C PHE A 26 0.24 7.62 3.65
N GLU A 27 -0.74 8.29 3.02
CA GLU A 27 -0.49 9.32 2.01
C GLU A 27 0.33 10.49 2.57
N LYS A 28 -0.06 11.02 3.74
CA LYS A 28 0.67 12.11 4.40
C LYS A 28 2.09 11.72 4.77
N ALA A 29 2.35 10.47 5.15
CA ALA A 29 3.68 9.99 5.50
C ALA A 29 4.63 9.97 4.28
N ILE A 30 4.11 9.62 3.11
CA ILE A 30 4.87 9.65 1.85
C ILE A 30 5.17 11.09 1.44
N ILE A 31 4.17 11.97 1.49
CA ILE A 31 4.34 13.40 1.19
C ILE A 31 5.36 14.04 2.15
N SER A 32 5.29 13.70 3.44
CA SER A 32 6.23 14.19 4.46
C SER A 32 7.66 13.67 4.25
N ALA A 33 7.81 12.52 3.60
CA ALA A 33 9.11 12.00 3.18
C ALA A 33 9.65 12.71 1.91
N GLY A 34 8.95 13.71 1.38
CA GLY A 34 9.36 14.50 0.21
C GLY A 34 9.11 13.80 -1.13
N GLU A 35 8.11 12.92 -1.19
CA GLU A 35 7.75 12.13 -2.37
C GLU A 35 6.30 12.38 -2.79
N THR A 36 5.95 11.95 -4.00
CA THR A 36 4.57 11.98 -4.50
C THR A 36 4.01 10.57 -4.61
N LEU A 37 2.74 10.40 -4.22
CA LEU A 37 2.05 9.13 -4.34
C LEU A 37 1.39 9.02 -5.71
N SER A 38 1.68 7.93 -6.42
CA SER A 38 1.02 7.64 -7.70
C SER A 38 -0.44 7.27 -7.48
N LYS A 39 -1.25 7.38 -8.54
CA LYS A 39 -2.67 7.00 -8.49
C LYS A 39 -2.80 5.54 -8.05
N PRO A 40 -3.64 5.22 -7.05
CA PRO A 40 -3.88 3.84 -6.64
C PRO A 40 -4.32 2.97 -7.81
N GLY A 41 -3.72 1.78 -7.90
CA GLY A 41 -3.99 0.80 -8.94
C GLY A 41 -4.33 -0.57 -8.36
N ILE A 42 -5.01 -1.39 -9.15
CA ILE A 42 -5.20 -2.80 -8.83
C ILE A 42 -4.04 -3.58 -9.43
N LEU A 43 -3.25 -4.22 -8.58
CA LEU A 43 -2.24 -5.17 -9.03
C LEU A 43 -2.93 -6.48 -9.41
N ALA A 44 -2.81 -6.90 -10.68
CA ALA A 44 -3.40 -8.14 -11.18
C ALA A 44 -2.65 -9.41 -10.71
N SER A 45 -1.53 -9.24 -10.02
CA SER A 45 -0.71 -10.32 -9.46
C SER A 45 -1.23 -10.80 -8.11
N SER A 46 -0.84 -12.01 -7.73
CA SER A 46 -1.08 -12.57 -6.40
C SER A 46 -0.06 -12.02 -5.40
N THR A 47 -0.53 -11.39 -4.33
CA THR A 47 0.27 -10.96 -3.19
C THR A 47 -0.36 -11.44 -1.89
N ASP A 48 0.41 -11.46 -0.81
CA ASP A 48 -0.08 -11.83 0.53
C ASP A 48 -1.22 -10.94 1.02
N ALA A 49 -1.32 -9.72 0.48
CA ALA A 49 -2.41 -8.78 0.76
C ALA A 49 -3.79 -9.37 0.46
N ARG A 50 -3.92 -10.37 -0.43
CA ARG A 50 -5.18 -11.11 -0.60
C ARG A 50 -5.59 -11.79 0.71
N ASN A 51 -4.68 -12.55 1.31
CA ASN A 51 -4.96 -13.36 2.50
C ASN A 51 -5.21 -12.47 3.74
N ILE A 52 -4.48 -11.36 3.87
CA ILE A 52 -4.68 -10.41 4.97
C ILE A 52 -6.03 -9.68 4.85
N ARG A 53 -6.43 -9.28 3.64
CA ARG A 53 -7.75 -8.69 3.40
C ARG A 53 -8.89 -9.65 3.69
N GLU A 54 -8.71 -10.96 3.47
CA GLU A 54 -9.71 -11.98 3.86
C GLU A 54 -9.99 -11.98 5.36
N LEU A 55 -9.00 -11.65 6.20
CA LEU A 55 -9.17 -11.48 7.65
C LEU A 55 -9.86 -10.17 8.04
N GLY A 56 -10.23 -9.33 7.08
CA GLY A 56 -10.87 -8.03 7.34
C GLY A 56 -9.91 -6.91 7.69
N ILE A 57 -8.60 -7.14 7.58
CA ILE A 57 -7.57 -6.14 7.88
C ILE A 57 -7.28 -5.32 6.61
N PRO A 58 -7.43 -3.98 6.65
CA PRO A 58 -7.03 -3.09 5.56
C PRO A 58 -5.55 -3.30 5.20
N THR A 59 -5.24 -3.51 3.91
CA THR A 59 -3.86 -3.74 3.46
C THR A 59 -3.58 -3.00 2.16
N PHE A 60 -2.45 -2.30 2.10
CA PHE A 60 -1.94 -1.64 0.90
C PHE A 60 -0.72 -2.38 0.38
N GLY A 61 -0.63 -2.56 -0.93
CA GLY A 61 0.63 -2.90 -1.59
C GLY A 61 1.35 -1.61 -1.98
N PHE A 62 2.61 -1.47 -1.60
CA PHE A 62 3.40 -0.28 -1.87
C PHE A 62 4.84 -0.66 -2.19
N PHE A 63 5.40 0.02 -3.19
CA PHE A 63 6.79 -0.12 -3.60
C PHE A 63 7.33 1.29 -3.82
N PRO A 64 8.30 1.77 -3.01
CA PRO A 64 8.88 3.11 -3.17
C PRO A 64 9.92 3.12 -4.29
N VAL A 65 9.48 2.83 -5.50
CA VAL A 65 10.32 2.71 -6.68
C VAL A 65 9.90 3.80 -7.66
N THR A 66 10.80 4.76 -7.89
CA THR A 66 10.57 5.93 -8.75
C THR A 66 11.53 5.90 -9.93
N ASN A 67 11.04 6.25 -11.12
CA ASN A 67 11.84 6.32 -12.36
C ASN A 67 12.56 5.00 -12.73
N THR A 68 12.08 3.86 -12.23
CA THR A 68 12.57 2.53 -12.59
C THR A 68 11.53 1.84 -13.46
N PRO A 69 11.93 1.16 -14.56
CA PRO A 69 11.01 0.34 -15.34
C PRO A 69 10.40 -0.78 -14.48
N ILE A 70 9.25 -1.29 -14.90
CA ILE A 70 8.65 -2.48 -14.28
C ILE A 70 9.47 -3.68 -14.73
N LEU A 71 10.27 -4.23 -13.81
CA LEU A 71 11.19 -5.35 -14.09
C LEU A 71 10.82 -6.63 -13.33
N LEU A 72 9.65 -6.67 -12.68
CA LEU A 72 9.23 -7.84 -11.90
C LEU A 72 9.24 -9.09 -12.78
N HIS A 73 10.11 -10.04 -12.46
CA HIS A 73 10.31 -11.30 -13.19
C HIS A 73 10.95 -11.17 -14.58
N GLU A 74 11.52 -10.02 -14.92
CA GLU A 74 12.28 -9.86 -16.16
C GLU A 74 13.72 -10.35 -16.02
N HIS A 75 14.37 -10.57 -17.17
CA HIS A 75 15.81 -10.81 -17.20
C HIS A 75 16.53 -9.55 -16.73
N ASP A 76 17.62 -9.73 -15.99
CA ASP A 76 18.43 -8.63 -15.43
C ASP A 76 17.61 -7.65 -14.55
N GLU A 77 16.63 -8.15 -13.80
CA GLU A 77 15.91 -7.34 -12.80
C GLU A 77 16.89 -6.61 -11.87
N TYR A 78 16.82 -5.28 -11.84
CA TYR A 78 17.69 -4.42 -11.05
C TYR A 78 16.93 -3.26 -10.41
N LEU A 79 17.57 -2.65 -9.41
CA LEU A 79 17.15 -1.40 -8.81
C LEU A 79 18.38 -0.54 -8.53
N GLU A 80 18.31 0.73 -8.91
CA GLU A 80 19.37 1.70 -8.61
C GLU A 80 19.58 1.83 -7.10
N GLU A 81 20.83 1.84 -6.65
CA GLU A 81 21.17 1.95 -5.23
C GLU A 81 20.53 3.18 -4.58
N THR A 82 20.53 4.30 -5.29
CA THR A 82 19.93 5.56 -4.81
C THR A 82 18.42 5.43 -4.59
N VAL A 83 17.71 4.70 -5.45
CA VAL A 83 16.27 4.43 -5.32
C VAL A 83 16.02 3.49 -4.14
N TYR A 84 16.84 2.45 -3.99
CA TYR A 84 16.78 1.54 -2.84
C TYR A 84 16.96 2.29 -1.51
N LEU A 85 18.02 3.09 -1.38
CA LEU A 85 18.31 3.87 -0.17
C LEU A 85 17.23 4.92 0.10
N ARG A 86 16.65 5.53 -0.93
CA ARG A 86 15.51 6.45 -0.77
C ARG A 86 14.28 5.71 -0.27
N GLY A 87 14.02 4.51 -0.78
CA GLY A 87 12.96 3.62 -0.33
C GLY A 87 13.00 3.35 1.17
N ILE A 88 14.18 3.15 1.74
CA ILE A 88 14.36 2.98 3.19
C ILE A 88 13.85 4.21 3.95
N LYS A 89 14.19 5.43 3.50
CA LYS A 89 13.73 6.67 4.15
C LYS A 89 12.23 6.88 4.06
N ILE A 90 11.61 6.47 2.96
CA ILE A 90 10.16 6.51 2.81
C ILE A 90 9.51 5.52 3.78
N TYR A 91 10.02 4.29 3.87
CA TYR A 91 9.50 3.30 4.82
C TYR A 91 9.69 3.72 6.28
N GLU A 92 10.82 4.34 6.65
CA GLU A 92 11.03 4.90 7.99
C GLU A 92 9.91 5.92 8.35
N SER A 93 9.53 6.78 7.41
CA SER A 93 8.43 7.74 7.58
C SER A 93 7.07 7.05 7.71
N VAL A 94 6.77 6.13 6.78
CA VAL A 94 5.49 5.41 6.74
C VAL A 94 5.29 4.56 8.01
N ILE A 95 6.29 3.78 8.40
CA ILE A 95 6.21 2.92 9.59
C ILE A 95 6.00 3.79 10.84
N ARG A 96 6.72 4.90 10.97
CA ARG A 96 6.57 5.82 12.11
C ARG A 96 5.16 6.42 12.18
N ALA A 97 4.63 6.87 11.05
CA ALA A 97 3.31 7.48 11.00
C ALA A 97 2.21 6.45 11.32
N LEU A 98 2.28 5.26 10.72
CA LEU A 98 1.30 4.20 10.93
C LEU A 98 1.35 3.64 12.37
N SER A 99 2.54 3.48 12.95
CA SER A 99 2.67 2.95 14.32
C SER A 99 2.26 3.95 15.40
N SER A 100 2.30 5.25 15.08
CA SER A 100 1.85 6.32 15.99
C SER A 100 0.38 6.68 15.80
N PHE A 101 -0.32 6.03 14.86
CA PHE A 101 -1.71 6.30 14.59
C PHE A 101 -2.61 5.50 15.54
N GLU A 102 -3.40 6.19 16.36
CA GLU A 102 -4.23 5.56 17.38
C GLU A 102 -5.57 5.02 16.84
N GLY A 103 -5.90 5.29 15.57
CA GLY A 103 -7.15 4.83 14.95
C GLY A 103 -8.40 5.51 15.52
N GLY A 104 -9.42 5.73 14.68
CA GLY A 104 -10.78 5.95 15.20
C GLY A 104 -11.33 4.60 15.67
N ASN A 105 -11.79 4.53 16.92
CA ASN A 105 -12.34 3.34 17.60
C ASN A 105 -12.81 2.22 16.66
N HIS A 106 -12.09 1.09 16.65
CA HIS A 106 -12.65 -0.17 16.18
C HIS A 106 -13.68 -0.65 17.22
N GLU A 107 -14.93 -0.20 17.11
CA GLU A 107 -16.04 -0.89 17.76
C GLU A 107 -16.13 -2.29 17.15
N SER A 108 -15.73 -3.27 17.96
CA SER A 108 -15.97 -4.68 17.75
C SER A 108 -17.44 -4.94 18.11
N THR A 109 -18.32 -4.83 17.11
CA THR A 109 -19.65 -5.46 17.15
C THR A 109 -19.61 -6.81 16.45
#